data_AF-A0A966WIF9-F1
#
_entry.id   AF-A0A966WIF9-F1
#
_cell.length_a   1.000
_cell.length_b   1.000
_cell.length_c   1.000
_cell.angle_alpha   90.00
_cell.angle_beta   90.00
_cell.angle_gamma   90.00
#
_symmetry.space_group_name_H-M   'P 1'
#
loop_
_entity.id
_entity.type
_entity.pdbx_description
1 polymer ?
#
loop_
_entity_poly.entity_id
_entity_poly.type
_entity_poly.pdbx_seq_one_letter_code
_entity_poly.pdbx_strand_id
1 'polypeptide(L)'
;MSDKSKSSKAETEIFNGRLTIAQAIEKLRARLLDLSTRNRFLNFKHPRGKCIQFAGNLELNLVFEKLMDEKKITIQYVKEPDLLNYGGKRPEARDHAENLGISTSYEAPRGINSKSNIKTLILQALFYPTDLEKLLRKIRTEAKSAIEETGSNMLFLIFGFLEFYESDDSDKPMIAPLLSVPVMLRLGDLESSTGTYQYDLQHNGEDVVPNRTLYEKVRREFGIQLPNYEDDQSPESYFLEINKVVSNII
;
A
#
# COMPACT_ATOMS: atom_id res chain seq x y z
N MET A 1 2.25 -5.67 36.57
CA MET A 1 1.07 -6.30 37.22
C MET A 1 -0.22 -5.46 37.16
N SER A 2 -0.28 -4.36 36.39
CA SER A 2 -1.44 -3.44 36.38
C SER A 2 -2.47 -3.69 35.24
N ASP A 3 -2.10 -4.37 34.17
CA ASP A 3 -2.99 -4.57 33.00
C ASP A 3 -4.05 -5.67 33.17
N LYS A 4 -3.72 -6.77 33.85
CA LYS A 4 -4.66 -7.89 34.02
C LYS A 4 -5.91 -7.51 34.83
N SER A 5 -5.81 -6.55 35.76
CA SER A 5 -6.94 -6.13 36.60
C SER A 5 -7.88 -5.14 35.93
N LYS A 6 -7.44 -4.42 34.89
CA LYS A 6 -8.31 -3.54 34.07
C LYS A 6 -9.09 -4.35 33.03
N SER A 7 -8.48 -5.38 32.45
CA SER A 7 -9.14 -6.28 31.49
C SER A 7 -10.33 -7.03 32.11
N SER A 8 -10.16 -7.58 33.32
CA SER A 8 -11.21 -8.40 33.96
C SER A 8 -12.44 -7.60 34.40
N LYS A 9 -12.26 -6.37 34.93
CA LYS A 9 -13.40 -5.50 35.32
C LYS A 9 -14.25 -5.09 34.12
N ALA A 10 -13.61 -4.84 32.98
CA ALA A 10 -14.28 -4.37 31.78
C ALA A 10 -14.88 -5.51 30.93
N GLU A 11 -14.49 -6.77 31.16
CA GLU A 11 -15.22 -7.95 30.68
C GLU A 11 -16.54 -8.13 31.41
N THR A 12 -16.54 -7.94 32.74
CA THR A 12 -17.76 -8.02 33.54
C THR A 12 -18.80 -7.00 33.08
N GLU A 13 -18.39 -5.76 32.76
CA GLU A 13 -19.31 -4.72 32.28
C GLU A 13 -19.98 -5.02 30.92
N ILE A 14 -19.30 -5.72 30.01
CA ILE A 14 -19.83 -6.04 28.67
C ILE A 14 -20.97 -7.07 28.78
N PHE A 15 -20.85 -8.03 29.70
CA PHE A 15 -21.82 -9.11 29.87
C PHE A 15 -22.84 -8.85 31.00
N ASN A 16 -22.74 -7.72 31.71
CA ASN A 16 -23.67 -7.34 32.79
C ASN A 16 -25.04 -6.77 32.30
N GLY A 17 -25.36 -6.88 31.01
CA GLY A 17 -26.67 -6.50 30.46
C GLY A 17 -27.00 -5.00 30.45
N ARG A 18 -26.05 -4.13 30.81
CA ARG A 18 -26.22 -2.65 30.80
C ARG A 18 -25.98 -2.00 29.44
N LEU A 19 -25.37 -2.73 28.51
CA LEU A 19 -25.05 -2.25 27.17
C LEU A 19 -25.97 -2.95 26.18
N THR A 20 -26.42 -2.21 25.16
CA THR A 20 -27.12 -2.86 24.04
C THR A 20 -26.14 -3.79 23.31
N ILE A 21 -26.67 -4.80 22.62
CA ILE A 21 -25.85 -5.74 21.85
C ILE A 21 -24.95 -4.98 20.86
N ALA A 22 -25.46 -3.92 20.22
CA ALA A 22 -24.70 -3.05 19.35
C ALA A 22 -23.51 -2.38 20.05
N GLN A 23 -23.72 -1.81 21.25
CA GLN A 23 -22.66 -1.18 22.04
C GLN A 23 -21.63 -2.19 22.57
N ALA A 24 -22.07 -3.40 22.93
CA ALA A 24 -21.18 -4.49 23.33
C ALA A 24 -20.30 -4.94 22.16
N ILE A 25 -20.88 -5.11 20.96
CA ILE A 25 -20.14 -5.44 19.73
C ILE A 25 -19.15 -4.34 19.38
N GLU A 26 -19.54 -3.06 19.49
CA GLU A 26 -18.65 -1.93 19.20
C GLU A 26 -17.46 -1.89 20.17
N LYS A 27 -17.69 -2.10 21.48
CA LYS A 27 -16.62 -2.20 22.49
C LYS A 27 -15.70 -3.40 22.25
N LEU A 28 -16.23 -4.55 21.84
CA LEU A 28 -15.43 -5.72 21.49
C LEU A 28 -14.59 -5.46 20.23
N ARG A 29 -15.18 -4.85 19.20
CA ARG A 29 -14.49 -4.44 17.97
C ARG A 29 -13.36 -3.46 18.27
N ALA A 30 -13.60 -2.48 19.13
CA ALA A 30 -12.60 -1.51 19.58
C ALA A 30 -11.42 -2.14 20.34
N ARG A 31 -11.61 -3.30 20.99
CA ARG A 31 -10.53 -4.06 21.65
C ARG A 31 -9.74 -4.94 20.69
N LEU A 32 -10.38 -5.45 19.63
CA LEU A 32 -9.71 -6.24 18.60
C LEU A 32 -8.83 -5.37 17.68
N LEU A 33 -9.14 -4.08 17.59
CA LEU A 33 -8.34 -3.10 16.87
C LEU A 33 -7.09 -2.73 17.69
N ASP A 34 -5.92 -3.23 17.27
CA ASP A 34 -4.64 -2.82 17.81
C ASP A 34 -4.26 -1.43 17.25
N LEU A 35 -4.44 -0.40 18.07
CA LEU A 35 -4.07 0.99 17.74
C LEU A 35 -2.62 1.34 18.13
N SER A 36 -1.84 0.36 18.59
CA SER A 36 -0.46 0.57 18.96
C SER A 36 0.44 0.78 17.73
N THR A 37 1.59 1.42 17.96
CA THR A 37 2.63 1.63 16.95
C THR A 37 3.30 0.33 16.48
N ARG A 38 2.96 -0.82 17.09
CA ARG A 38 3.38 -2.16 16.65
C ARG A 38 2.55 -2.65 15.47
N ASN A 39 1.37 -2.09 15.25
CA ASN A 39 0.54 -2.42 14.12
C ASN A 39 1.16 -1.87 12.82
N ARG A 40 1.53 -2.78 11.92
CA ARG A 40 2.15 -2.44 10.62
C ARG A 40 1.20 -1.71 9.65
N PHE A 41 -0.11 -1.73 9.91
CA PHE A 41 -1.09 -0.92 9.18
C PHE A 41 -1.18 0.53 9.71
N LEU A 42 -0.61 0.83 10.87
CA LEU A 42 -0.49 2.19 11.39
C LEU A 42 0.93 2.74 11.27
N ASN A 43 1.93 1.86 11.33
CA ASN A 43 3.33 2.19 11.17
C ASN A 43 3.94 1.27 10.11
N PHE A 44 3.63 1.57 8.85
CA PHE A 44 4.12 0.82 7.72
C PHE A 44 5.62 1.06 7.55
N LYS A 45 6.37 -0.03 7.47
CA LYS A 45 7.81 -0.02 7.15
C LYS A 45 7.97 -0.78 5.86
N HIS A 46 8.72 -0.27 4.91
CA HIS A 46 8.99 -0.96 3.64
C HIS A 46 9.86 -2.22 3.89
N PRO A 47 9.28 -3.44 3.90
CA PRO A 47 10.07 -4.64 4.15
C PRO A 47 10.91 -4.97 2.93
N ARG A 48 12.24 -5.03 3.10
CA ARG A 48 13.14 -5.45 2.01
C ARG A 48 12.76 -6.85 1.52
N GLY A 49 12.52 -6.98 0.21
CA GLY A 49 12.23 -8.26 -0.43
C GLY A 49 10.81 -8.80 -0.22
N LYS A 50 9.85 -7.96 0.23
CA LYS A 50 8.41 -8.28 0.29
C LYS A 50 7.51 -7.17 -0.27
N CYS A 51 8.05 -5.98 -0.52
CA CYS A 51 7.34 -4.89 -1.19
C CYS A 51 8.09 -4.45 -2.44
N ILE A 52 7.35 -3.89 -3.40
CA ILE A 52 7.88 -3.22 -4.58
C ILE A 52 7.36 -1.79 -4.55
N GLN A 53 8.25 -0.83 -4.74
CA GLN A 53 7.89 0.55 -5.03
C GLN A 53 7.78 0.69 -6.56
N PHE A 54 6.65 1.20 -7.01
CA PHE A 54 6.50 1.66 -8.39
C PHE A 54 6.87 3.14 -8.46
N ALA A 55 7.62 3.49 -9.50
CA ALA A 55 8.26 4.78 -9.69
C ALA A 55 7.92 5.34 -11.08
N GLY A 56 8.38 6.56 -11.37
CA GLY A 56 8.11 7.24 -12.64
C GLY A 56 6.78 8.00 -12.67
N ASN A 57 6.36 8.40 -13.88
CA ASN A 57 5.16 9.19 -14.10
C ASN A 57 3.91 8.28 -14.07
N LEU A 58 3.43 8.01 -12.86
CA LEU A 58 2.24 7.20 -12.61
C LEU A 58 1.02 8.13 -12.46
N GLU A 59 0.03 7.97 -13.33
CA GLU A 59 -1.29 8.55 -13.12
C GLU A 59 -2.12 7.61 -12.24
N LEU A 60 -2.26 7.94 -10.95
CA LEU A 60 -2.87 7.08 -9.94
C LEU A 60 -4.29 6.64 -10.33
N ASN A 61 -5.11 7.57 -10.84
CA ASN A 61 -6.48 7.29 -11.24
C ASN A 61 -6.54 6.31 -12.43
N LEU A 62 -5.65 6.45 -13.42
CA LEU A 62 -5.62 5.52 -14.56
C LEU A 62 -5.17 4.11 -14.14
N VAL A 63 -4.21 4.01 -13.21
CA VAL A 63 -3.81 2.72 -12.64
C VAL A 63 -4.98 2.07 -11.93
N PHE A 64 -5.68 2.85 -11.09
CA PHE A 64 -6.82 2.37 -10.34
C PHE A 64 -7.97 1.92 -11.26
N GLU A 65 -8.38 2.76 -12.22
CA GLU A 65 -9.43 2.46 -13.20
C GLU A 65 -9.12 1.18 -13.98
N LYS A 66 -7.89 1.01 -14.47
CA LYS A 66 -7.51 -0.21 -15.19
C LYS A 66 -7.56 -1.46 -14.31
N LEU A 67 -7.18 -1.35 -13.04
CA LEU A 67 -7.30 -2.48 -12.11
C LEU A 67 -8.77 -2.81 -11.84
N MET A 68 -9.61 -1.80 -11.59
CA MET A 68 -11.06 -1.99 -11.38
C MET A 68 -11.75 -2.62 -12.59
N ASP A 69 -11.31 -2.28 -13.82
CA ASP A 69 -11.73 -2.91 -15.07
C ASP A 69 -11.17 -4.35 -15.28
N GLU A 70 -10.50 -4.92 -14.28
CA GLU A 70 -9.79 -6.21 -14.33
C GLU A 70 -8.72 -6.33 -15.43
N LYS A 71 -8.27 -5.19 -15.98
CA LYS A 71 -7.22 -5.15 -17.00
C LYS A 71 -5.87 -5.46 -16.36
N LYS A 72 -5.01 -6.08 -17.16
CA LYS A 72 -3.64 -6.41 -16.78
C LYS A 72 -2.75 -5.19 -16.97
N ILE A 73 -1.88 -4.93 -16.00
CA ILE A 73 -0.89 -3.85 -16.06
C ILE A 73 0.50 -4.46 -15.94
N THR A 74 1.32 -4.30 -16.97
CA THR A 74 2.67 -4.86 -17.02
C THR A 74 3.61 -4.12 -16.10
N ILE A 75 4.42 -4.88 -15.35
CA ILE A 75 5.50 -4.36 -14.52
C ILE A 75 6.79 -4.34 -15.33
N GLN A 76 7.42 -3.16 -15.46
CA GLN A 76 8.74 -3.02 -16.12
C GLN A 76 9.87 -2.86 -15.12
N TYR A 77 11.04 -3.37 -15.51
CA TYR A 77 12.31 -3.20 -14.81
C TYR A 77 13.05 -1.95 -15.30
N VAL A 78 14.00 -1.47 -14.51
CA VAL A 78 14.98 -0.47 -14.97
C VAL A 78 15.99 -1.19 -15.85
N LYS A 79 16.26 -0.68 -17.04
CA LYS A 79 17.25 -1.30 -17.94
C LYS A 79 18.61 -1.38 -17.25
N GLU A 80 19.26 -2.52 -17.38
CA GLU A 80 20.62 -2.66 -16.89
C GLU A 80 21.52 -1.76 -17.71
N PRO A 81 22.41 -0.99 -17.07
CA PRO A 81 23.30 -0.17 -17.84
C PRO A 81 24.47 -0.98 -18.39
N ASP A 82 25.04 -0.51 -19.50
CA ASP A 82 26.11 -1.23 -20.20
C ASP A 82 27.31 -1.50 -19.29
N LEU A 83 27.80 -2.74 -19.30
CA LEU A 83 28.94 -3.21 -18.51
C LEU A 83 30.22 -2.39 -18.75
N LEU A 84 30.32 -1.69 -19.89
CA LEU A 84 31.43 -0.82 -20.27
C LEU A 84 31.44 0.53 -19.53
N ASN A 85 30.30 0.96 -18.96
CA ASN A 85 30.16 2.26 -18.31
C ASN A 85 30.57 2.28 -16.83
N TYR A 86 30.90 1.12 -16.24
CA TYR A 86 31.20 1.02 -14.81
C TYR A 86 32.44 0.16 -14.57
N GLY A 87 33.54 0.80 -14.16
CA GLY A 87 34.80 0.15 -13.82
C GLY A 87 34.79 -0.60 -12.48
N GLY A 88 33.78 -1.46 -12.24
CA GLY A 88 33.83 -2.44 -11.15
C GLY A 88 32.49 -2.76 -10.47
N LYS A 89 31.81 -1.77 -9.87
CA LYS A 89 30.60 -2.01 -9.06
C LYS A 89 29.34 -1.56 -9.80
N ARG A 90 28.38 -2.48 -9.92
CA ARG A 90 27.04 -2.21 -10.45
C ARG A 90 26.37 -1.09 -9.62
N PRO A 91 25.90 0.01 -10.24
CA PRO A 91 25.15 1.04 -9.52
C PRO A 91 23.82 0.46 -9.00
N GLU A 92 23.27 1.08 -7.95
CA GLU A 92 21.92 0.72 -7.49
C GLU A 92 20.90 1.07 -8.58
N ALA A 93 19.87 0.23 -8.76
CA ALA A 93 18.85 0.43 -9.77
C ALA A 93 18.12 1.78 -9.60
N ARG A 94 17.99 2.26 -8.35
CA ARG A 94 17.42 3.57 -8.01
C ARG A 94 18.27 4.72 -8.56
N ASP A 95 19.57 4.73 -8.27
CA ASP A 95 20.47 5.79 -8.73
C ASP A 95 20.57 5.81 -10.26
N HIS A 96 20.54 4.63 -10.89
CA HIS A 96 20.50 4.54 -12.33
C HIS A 96 19.17 5.05 -12.92
N ALA A 97 18.04 4.77 -12.26
CA ALA A 97 16.74 5.28 -12.67
C ALA A 97 16.68 6.82 -12.63
N GLU A 98 17.28 7.46 -11.61
CA GLU A 98 17.38 8.93 -11.54
C GLU A 98 18.16 9.50 -12.72
N ASN A 99 19.28 8.86 -13.09
CA ASN A 99 20.07 9.25 -14.28
C ASN A 99 19.28 9.08 -15.59
N LEU A 100 18.33 8.17 -15.64
CA LEU A 100 17.42 7.97 -16.78
C LEU A 100 16.21 8.94 -16.75
N GLY A 101 16.12 9.83 -15.77
CA GLY A 101 14.99 10.76 -15.59
C GLY A 101 13.73 10.10 -15.04
N ILE A 102 13.82 8.89 -14.48
CA ILE A 102 12.71 8.22 -13.79
C ILE A 102 12.65 8.75 -12.36
N SER A 103 11.55 9.40 -12.00
CA SER A 103 11.33 9.86 -10.62
C SER A 103 11.34 8.69 -9.66
N THR A 104 12.25 8.70 -8.68
CA THR A 104 12.37 7.69 -7.61
C THR A 104 11.57 8.05 -6.35
N SER A 105 10.87 9.19 -6.37
CA SER A 105 10.05 9.64 -5.26
C SER A 105 8.90 8.67 -4.98
N TYR A 106 8.51 8.57 -3.72
CA TYR A 106 7.27 7.90 -3.32
C TYR A 106 6.04 8.74 -3.63
N GLU A 107 6.21 10.05 -3.79
CA GLU A 107 5.13 10.93 -4.18
C GLU A 107 4.89 10.83 -5.68
N ALA A 108 3.68 10.40 -6.04
CA ALA A 108 3.22 10.51 -7.41
C ALA A 108 3.11 12.00 -7.79
N PRO A 109 3.53 12.39 -8.99
CA PRO A 109 3.46 13.78 -9.42
C PRO A 109 2.00 14.27 -9.45
N ARG A 110 1.69 15.29 -8.65
CA ARG A 110 0.33 15.86 -8.54
C ARG A 110 -0.04 16.63 -9.81
N GLY A 111 -1.25 16.40 -10.33
CA GLY A 111 -1.83 17.25 -11.37
C GLY A 111 -1.25 17.07 -12.77
N ILE A 112 -0.62 15.93 -13.06
CA ILE A 112 -0.35 15.55 -14.44
C ILE A 112 -1.68 15.20 -15.09
N ASN A 113 -2.36 16.21 -15.64
CA ASN A 113 -3.38 16.05 -16.67
C ASN A 113 -2.67 15.74 -17.99
N SER A 114 -1.82 14.70 -18.02
CA SER A 114 -1.13 14.39 -19.25
C SER A 114 -2.13 13.65 -20.13
N LYS A 115 -2.75 14.44 -21.02
CA LYS A 115 -3.21 14.00 -22.34
C LYS A 115 -2.10 13.31 -23.17
N SER A 116 -1.01 12.83 -22.56
CA SER A 116 -0.18 11.80 -23.17
C SER A 116 -1.07 10.61 -23.42
N ASN A 117 -1.23 10.30 -24.70
CA ASN A 117 -1.68 9.03 -25.23
C ASN A 117 -0.82 7.87 -24.70
N ILE A 118 -0.80 7.61 -23.38
CA ILE A 118 -0.18 6.44 -22.78
C ILE A 118 -1.17 5.30 -23.01
N LYS A 119 -1.20 4.83 -24.26
CA LYS A 119 -1.98 3.65 -24.67
C LYS A 119 -1.58 2.43 -23.84
N THR A 120 -0.35 2.40 -23.31
CA THR A 120 0.18 1.30 -22.51
C THR A 120 0.55 1.81 -21.12
N LEU A 121 -0.31 1.52 -20.14
CA LEU A 121 -0.01 1.82 -18.74
C LEU A 121 1.03 0.80 -18.27
N ILE A 122 2.17 1.28 -17.79
CA ILE A 122 3.30 0.46 -17.35
C ILE A 122 3.65 0.87 -15.93
N LEU A 123 3.85 -0.11 -15.04
CA LEU A 123 4.34 0.11 -13.68
C LEU A 123 5.86 -0.09 -13.66
N GLN A 124 6.61 1.00 -13.60
CA GLN A 124 8.07 0.95 -13.53
C GLN A 124 8.50 0.59 -12.10
N ALA A 125 9.17 -0.54 -11.91
CA ALA A 125 9.78 -0.94 -10.65
C ALA A 125 11.27 -0.56 -10.65
N LEU A 126 11.78 -0.06 -9.51
CA LEU A 126 13.18 0.35 -9.34
C LEU A 126 14.13 -0.83 -9.10
N PHE A 127 14.04 -1.84 -9.96
CA PHE A 127 14.85 -3.05 -9.91
C PHE A 127 15.32 -3.41 -11.31
N TYR A 128 16.46 -4.06 -11.39
CA TYR A 128 16.94 -4.67 -12.63
C TYR A 128 16.17 -5.98 -12.94
N PRO A 129 16.15 -6.44 -14.21
CA PRO A 129 15.31 -7.55 -14.65
C PRO A 129 15.41 -8.81 -13.78
N THR A 130 16.64 -9.29 -13.55
CA THR A 130 16.88 -10.54 -12.81
C THR A 130 16.51 -10.44 -11.33
N ASP A 131 16.72 -9.28 -10.71
CA ASP A 131 16.38 -9.04 -9.31
C ASP A 131 14.87 -8.80 -9.13
N LEU A 132 14.26 -8.11 -10.09
CA LEU A 132 12.81 -7.90 -10.15
C LEU A 132 12.06 -9.22 -10.29
N GLU A 133 12.46 -10.07 -11.24
CA GLU A 133 11.85 -11.38 -11.45
C GLU A 133 11.94 -12.25 -10.19
N LYS A 134 13.11 -12.31 -9.55
CA LYS A 134 13.30 -13.06 -8.30
C LYS A 134 12.33 -12.58 -7.22
N LEU A 135 12.18 -11.26 -7.07
CA LEU A 135 11.30 -10.65 -6.09
C LEU A 135 9.82 -10.91 -6.41
N LEU A 136 9.39 -10.71 -7.66
CA LEU A 136 8.02 -10.94 -8.11
C LEU A 136 7.62 -12.42 -8.01
N ARG A 137 8.53 -13.34 -8.38
CA ARG A 137 8.33 -14.78 -8.19
C ARG A 137 8.09 -15.10 -6.72
N LYS A 138 8.92 -14.57 -5.82
CA LYS A 138 8.78 -14.78 -4.38
C LYS A 138 7.45 -14.25 -3.85
N ILE A 139 7.09 -13.00 -4.18
CA ILE A 139 5.81 -12.40 -3.76
C ILE A 139 4.63 -13.22 -4.28
N ARG A 140 4.67 -13.64 -5.55
CA ARG A 140 3.63 -14.48 -6.15
C ARG A 140 3.49 -15.83 -5.45
N THR A 141 4.60 -16.48 -5.12
CA THR A 141 4.59 -17.76 -4.39
C THR A 141 4.03 -17.59 -2.99
N GLU A 142 4.48 -16.58 -2.23
CA GLU A 142 3.93 -16.30 -0.88
C GLU A 142 2.43 -15.99 -0.93
N ALA A 143 1.98 -15.17 -1.89
CA ALA A 143 0.57 -14.84 -2.05
C ALA A 143 -0.28 -16.08 -2.41
N LYS A 144 0.23 -16.94 -3.30
CA LYS A 144 -0.45 -18.19 -3.67
C LYS A 144 -0.55 -19.14 -2.46
N SER A 145 0.53 -19.32 -1.71
CA SER A 145 0.53 -20.15 -0.50
C SER A 145 -0.45 -19.61 0.56
N ALA A 146 -0.52 -18.28 0.75
CA ALA A 146 -1.47 -17.68 1.67
C ALA A 146 -2.94 -18.01 1.32
N ILE A 147 -3.28 -17.99 0.03
CA ILE A 147 -4.60 -18.39 -0.46
C ILE A 147 -4.85 -19.88 -0.23
N GLU A 148 -3.87 -20.74 -0.52
CA GLU A 148 -4.00 -22.20 -0.33
C GLU A 148 -4.14 -22.60 1.15
N GLU A 149 -3.46 -21.89 2.06
CA GLU A 149 -3.45 -22.19 3.49
C GLU A 149 -4.64 -21.59 4.25
N THR A 150 -5.02 -20.35 3.92
CA THR A 150 -6.01 -19.58 4.70
C THR A 150 -7.29 -19.28 3.92
N GLY A 151 -7.30 -19.54 2.61
CA GLY A 151 -8.41 -19.17 1.74
C GLY A 151 -8.49 -17.67 1.42
N SER A 152 -7.51 -16.86 1.84
CA SER A 152 -7.53 -15.40 1.72
C SER A 152 -6.29 -14.87 0.99
N ASN A 153 -6.50 -13.90 0.09
CA ASN A 153 -5.40 -13.22 -0.57
C ASN A 153 -4.72 -12.23 0.39
N MET A 154 -3.39 -12.27 0.43
CA MET A 154 -2.57 -11.37 1.25
C MET A 154 -1.75 -10.38 0.41
N LEU A 155 -2.01 -10.29 -0.89
CA LEU A 155 -1.32 -9.37 -1.79
C LEU A 155 -2.18 -8.16 -2.13
N PHE A 156 -1.68 -6.99 -1.75
CA PHE A 156 -2.36 -5.71 -1.96
C PHE A 156 -1.42 -4.70 -2.63
N LEU A 157 -1.98 -3.88 -3.51
CA LEU A 157 -1.38 -2.65 -3.99
C LEU A 157 -1.88 -1.50 -3.11
N ILE A 158 -0.95 -0.78 -2.49
CA ILE A 158 -1.30 0.35 -1.63
C ILE A 158 -1.34 1.63 -2.46
N PHE A 159 -2.46 2.35 -2.37
CA PHE A 159 -2.63 3.70 -2.90
C PHE A 159 -2.58 4.68 -1.74
N GLY A 160 -1.57 5.54 -1.75
CA GLY A 160 -1.42 6.63 -0.79
C GLY A 160 -1.05 6.18 0.63
N PHE A 161 -0.37 7.07 1.34
CA PHE A 161 -0.07 6.94 2.76
C PHE A 161 -0.45 8.25 3.45
N LEU A 162 -0.95 8.13 4.69
CA LEU A 162 -1.05 9.25 5.60
C LEU A 162 0.21 9.27 6.46
N GLU A 163 0.94 10.36 6.42
CA GLU A 163 2.03 10.64 7.35
C GLU A 163 1.45 11.34 8.59
N PHE A 164 1.84 10.88 9.77
CA PHE A 164 1.46 11.48 11.04
C PHE A 164 2.54 11.23 12.09
N TYR A 165 2.51 12.00 13.17
CA TYR A 165 3.48 11.92 14.27
C TYR A 165 2.77 11.42 15.54
N GLU A 166 3.50 10.69 16.39
CA GLU A 166 2.95 10.14 17.65
C GLU A 166 2.61 11.23 18.67
N SER A 167 3.32 12.36 18.58
CA SER A 167 3.15 13.54 19.43
C SER A 167 3.79 14.74 18.73
N ASP A 168 3.44 15.95 19.14
CA ASP A 168 4.04 17.20 18.64
C ASP A 168 5.57 17.24 18.81
N ASP A 169 6.10 16.58 19.85
CA ASP A 169 7.54 16.49 20.13
C ASP A 169 8.25 15.31 19.43
N SER A 170 7.54 14.51 18.63
CA SER A 170 8.14 13.34 17.96
C SER A 170 8.67 13.74 16.60
N ASP A 171 9.98 13.57 16.38
CA ASP A 171 10.60 13.77 15.06
C ASP A 171 10.47 12.55 14.13
N LYS A 172 9.75 11.50 14.56
CA LYS A 172 9.65 10.24 13.80
C LYS A 172 8.32 10.16 13.06
N PRO A 173 8.30 10.39 11.73
CA PRO A 173 7.09 10.22 10.95
C PRO A 173 6.68 8.75 10.94
N MET A 174 5.39 8.53 11.14
CA MET A 174 4.73 7.24 10.92
C MET A 174 3.87 7.35 9.67
N ILE A 175 3.91 6.31 8.84
CA ILE A 175 3.09 6.24 7.64
C ILE A 175 2.08 5.11 7.77
N ALA A 176 0.83 5.40 7.45
CA ALA A 176 -0.25 4.41 7.39
C ALA A 176 -0.82 4.34 5.96
N PRO A 177 -1.02 3.14 5.39
CA PRO A 177 -1.71 2.99 4.11
C PRO A 177 -3.09 3.64 4.16
N LEU A 178 -3.49 4.36 3.11
CA LEU A 178 -4.83 4.95 3.03
C LEU A 178 -5.83 3.98 2.39
N LEU A 179 -5.46 3.42 1.25
CA LEU A 179 -6.32 2.56 0.43
C LEU A 179 -5.52 1.34 -0.04
N SER A 180 -6.05 0.14 0.15
CA SER A 180 -5.41 -1.11 -0.26
C SER A 180 -6.28 -1.80 -1.30
N VAL A 181 -5.76 -1.96 -2.51
CA VAL A 181 -6.44 -2.66 -3.60
C VAL A 181 -5.93 -4.09 -3.66
N PRO A 182 -6.80 -5.10 -3.54
CA PRO A 182 -6.38 -6.49 -3.58
C PRO A 182 -6.03 -6.88 -5.03
N VAL A 183 -4.84 -7.47 -5.19
CA VAL A 183 -4.26 -7.74 -6.52
C VAL A 183 -3.60 -9.11 -6.57
N MET A 184 -3.36 -9.59 -7.77
CA MET A 184 -2.62 -10.81 -8.05
C MET A 184 -1.57 -10.59 -9.13
N LEU A 185 -0.50 -11.39 -9.05
CA LEU A 185 0.57 -11.41 -10.05
C LEU A 185 0.35 -12.54 -11.06
N ARG A 186 0.16 -12.16 -12.32
CA ARG A 186 0.09 -13.09 -13.46
C ARG A 186 1.48 -13.22 -14.07
N LEU A 187 1.87 -14.47 -14.33
CA LEU A 187 3.09 -14.76 -15.08
C LEU A 187 2.80 -14.57 -16.57
N GLY A 188 3.60 -13.75 -17.23
CA GLY A 188 3.55 -13.49 -18.67
C GLY A 188 4.62 -14.28 -19.43
N ASP A 189 4.97 -13.76 -20.61
CA ASP A 189 5.91 -14.41 -21.52
C ASP A 189 7.37 -14.28 -21.07
N LEU A 190 8.22 -15.18 -21.58
CA LEU A 190 9.67 -15.12 -21.38
C LEU A 190 10.26 -14.04 -22.29
N GLU A 191 10.89 -13.04 -21.71
CA GLU A 191 11.55 -12.00 -22.47
C GLU A 191 12.94 -12.46 -22.91
N SER A 192 13.14 -12.61 -24.22
CA SER A 192 14.36 -13.19 -24.78
C SER A 192 15.61 -12.32 -24.59
N SER A 193 15.45 -11.00 -24.45
CA SER A 193 16.57 -10.06 -24.26
C SER A 193 17.19 -10.17 -22.87
N THR A 194 16.37 -10.39 -21.84
CA THR A 194 16.80 -10.44 -20.43
C THR A 194 16.85 -11.86 -19.89
N GLY A 195 16.21 -12.82 -20.55
CA GLY A 195 16.07 -14.19 -20.07
C GLY A 195 15.16 -14.32 -18.85
N THR A 196 14.30 -13.32 -18.60
CA THR A 196 13.42 -13.26 -17.43
C THR A 196 11.95 -13.28 -17.84
N TYR A 197 11.08 -13.84 -16.99
CA TYR A 197 9.64 -13.79 -17.23
C TYR A 197 9.05 -12.40 -16.93
N GLN A 198 8.15 -11.95 -17.81
CA GLN A 198 7.32 -10.78 -17.55
C GLN A 198 6.26 -11.10 -16.48
N TYR A 199 5.87 -10.08 -15.72
CA TYR A 199 4.76 -10.17 -14.77
C TYR A 199 3.78 -9.03 -15.00
N ASP A 200 2.49 -9.37 -14.93
CA ASP A 200 1.41 -8.40 -14.96
C ASP A 200 0.68 -8.38 -13.62
N LEU A 201 0.31 -7.19 -13.19
CA LEU A 201 -0.57 -6.96 -12.06
C LEU A 201 -2.03 -6.96 -12.54
N GLN A 202 -2.90 -7.61 -11.78
CA GLN A 202 -4.34 -7.65 -12.06
C GLN A 202 -5.11 -7.57 -10.74
N HIS A 203 -6.28 -6.95 -10.75
CA HIS A 203 -7.21 -7.02 -9.62
C HIS A 203 -7.65 -8.48 -9.37
N ASN A 204 -7.85 -8.85 -8.10
CA ASN A 204 -8.27 -10.21 -7.76
C ASN A 204 -9.80 -10.40 -7.65
N GLY A 205 -10.57 -9.32 -7.77
CA GLY A 205 -12.03 -9.32 -7.65
C GLY A 205 -12.56 -9.11 -6.24
N GLU A 206 -11.69 -8.96 -5.23
CA GLU A 206 -12.11 -8.59 -3.87
C GLU A 206 -12.28 -7.07 -3.75
N ASP A 207 -13.03 -6.62 -2.74
CA ASP A 207 -13.29 -5.19 -2.56
C ASP A 207 -12.05 -4.41 -2.13
N VAL A 208 -12.00 -3.14 -2.54
CA VAL A 208 -10.97 -2.21 -2.08
C VAL A 208 -11.10 -1.97 -0.58
N VAL A 209 -9.99 -2.04 0.13
CA VAL A 209 -9.96 -1.98 1.60
C VAL A 209 -9.37 -0.64 2.08
N PRO A 210 -10.19 0.28 2.61
CA PRO A 210 -9.67 1.45 3.33
C PRO A 210 -9.14 1.05 4.71
N ASN A 211 -8.16 1.79 5.21
CA ASN A 211 -7.54 1.50 6.50
C ASN A 211 -8.42 1.95 7.69
N ARG A 212 -9.36 1.09 8.09
CA ARG A 212 -10.26 1.35 9.24
C ARG A 212 -9.53 1.55 10.56
N THR A 213 -8.36 0.94 10.73
CA THR A 213 -7.55 1.12 11.94
C THR A 213 -7.03 2.55 12.03
N LEU A 214 -6.59 3.11 10.90
CA LEU A 214 -6.19 4.51 10.81
C LEU A 214 -7.34 5.45 11.15
N TYR A 215 -8.54 5.20 10.64
CA TYR A 215 -9.72 6.02 10.94
C TYR A 215 -10.00 6.07 12.44
N GLU A 216 -9.97 4.91 13.10
CA GLU A 216 -10.20 4.82 14.54
C GLU A 216 -9.09 5.49 15.35
N LYS A 217 -7.82 5.37 14.93
CA LYS A 217 -6.70 6.07 15.56
C LYS A 217 -6.88 7.58 15.45
N VAL A 218 -7.12 8.07 14.24
CA VAL A 218 -7.24 9.50 13.94
C VAL A 218 -8.44 10.13 14.68
N ARG A 219 -9.56 9.41 14.74
CA ARG A 219 -10.74 9.81 15.51
C ARG A 219 -10.50 9.90 17.01
N ARG A 220 -9.74 8.97 17.59
CA ARG A 220 -9.51 8.93 19.05
C ARG A 220 -8.43 9.89 19.51
N GLU A 221 -7.36 10.03 18.74
CA GLU A 221 -6.19 10.82 19.14
C GLU A 221 -6.32 12.28 18.71
N PHE A 222 -6.85 12.55 17.52
CA PHE A 222 -6.95 13.91 16.98
C PHE A 222 -8.40 14.45 16.94
N GLY A 223 -9.39 13.63 17.29
CA GLY A 223 -10.81 14.02 17.22
C GLY A 223 -11.34 14.18 15.79
N ILE A 224 -10.60 13.71 14.79
CA ILE A 224 -10.88 13.91 13.37
C ILE A 224 -11.66 12.70 12.82
N GLN A 225 -12.75 12.96 12.10
CA GLN A 225 -13.43 11.93 11.32
C GLN A 225 -12.96 11.99 9.89
N LEU A 226 -12.22 10.96 9.45
CA LEU A 226 -11.84 10.82 8.05
C LEU A 226 -13.08 10.49 7.19
N PRO A 227 -13.16 11.02 5.96
CA PRO A 227 -14.23 10.64 5.03
C PRO A 227 -14.13 9.14 4.73
N ASN A 228 -15.28 8.49 4.55
CA ASN A 228 -15.30 7.10 4.10
C ASN A 228 -14.98 7.05 2.60
N TYR A 229 -14.26 6.01 2.19
CA TYR A 229 -14.09 5.70 0.78
C TYR A 229 -15.41 5.20 0.17
N GLU A 230 -15.79 5.72 -0.99
CA GLU A 230 -16.94 5.30 -1.79
C GLU A 230 -16.46 4.53 -3.04
N ASP A 231 -17.19 3.47 -3.43
CA ASP A 231 -16.72 2.51 -4.45
C ASP A 231 -16.53 3.13 -5.85
N ASP A 232 -17.25 4.21 -6.17
CA ASP A 232 -17.18 4.96 -7.43
C ASP A 232 -16.21 6.16 -7.39
N GLN A 233 -15.55 6.38 -6.26
CA GLN A 233 -14.63 7.51 -6.08
C GLN A 233 -13.22 7.18 -6.58
N SER A 234 -12.56 8.15 -7.25
CA SER A 234 -11.15 7.98 -7.62
C SER A 234 -10.23 8.16 -6.40
N PRO A 235 -9.08 7.46 -6.33
CA PRO A 235 -8.14 7.62 -5.22
C PRO A 235 -7.68 9.06 -5.02
N GLU A 236 -7.44 9.83 -6.08
CA GLU A 236 -7.04 11.24 -5.93
C GLU A 236 -8.15 12.10 -5.31
N SER A 237 -9.41 11.90 -5.70
CA SER A 237 -10.54 12.64 -5.12
C SER A 237 -10.65 12.34 -3.62
N TYR A 238 -10.56 11.06 -3.26
CA TYR A 238 -10.54 10.60 -1.87
C TYR A 238 -9.38 11.20 -1.08
N PHE A 239 -8.16 11.23 -1.65
CA PHE A 239 -7.00 11.84 -0.98
C PHE A 239 -7.12 13.35 -0.84
N LEU A 240 -7.78 14.04 -1.77
CA LEU A 240 -8.06 15.47 -1.64
C LEU A 240 -9.03 15.75 -0.50
N GLU A 241 -10.05 14.91 -0.32
CA GLU A 241 -10.99 15.03 0.81
C GLU A 241 -10.30 14.78 2.15
N ILE A 242 -9.46 13.75 2.24
CA ILE A 242 -8.64 13.50 3.43
C ILE A 242 -7.73 14.69 3.72
N ASN A 243 -7.01 15.20 2.71
CA ASN A 243 -6.10 16.33 2.89
C ASN A 243 -6.83 17.58 3.41
N LYS A 244 -8.06 17.87 2.95
CA LYS A 244 -8.86 19.00 3.46
C LYS A 244 -9.18 18.86 4.95
N VAL A 245 -9.37 17.65 5.43
CA VAL A 245 -9.69 17.38 6.82
C VAL A 245 -8.43 17.40 7.69
N VAL A 246 -7.33 16.84 7.19
CA VAL A 246 -6.08 16.65 7.95
C VAL A 246 -5.23 17.93 8.00
N SER A 247 -5.09 18.66 6.88
CA SER A 247 -4.23 19.86 6.78
C SER A 247 -4.63 21.02 7.70
N ASN A 248 -5.83 20.97 8.28
CA ASN A 248 -6.26 21.96 9.27
C ASN A 248 -5.69 21.69 10.67
N ILE A 249 -5.06 20.53 10.92
CA ILE A 249 -4.77 20.04 12.28
C ILE A 249 -3.43 19.28 12.39
N ILE A 250 -3.02 18.53 11.37
CA ILE A 250 -1.80 17.68 11.37
C ILE A 250 -0.87 18.11 10.25
#